data_AF-A0A1Y4BU29-F1
#
_entry.id   AF-A0A1Y4BU29-F1
#
_cell.length_a   1.000
_cell.length_b   1.000
_cell.length_c   1.000
_cell.angle_alpha   90.00
_cell.angle_beta   90.00
_cell.angle_gamma   90.00
#
_symmetry.space_group_name_H-M   'P 1'
#
loop_
_entity.id
_entity.type
_entity.pdbx_description
1 polymer ?
#
loop_
_entity_poly.entity_id
_entity_poly.type
_entity_poly.pdbx_seq_one_letter_code
_entity_poly.pdbx_strand_id
1 'polypeptide(L)'
;MQWTNVAISDLESRPECVHRAYIDPEDTWNGWACPYFEKPEVERMAAWLHDFDDSLVFDETTDTFTTTYDPDAPESFAGIDIDGMHLYPIGNGSWTWTIVEGPTGSLTSNHPSNDS
;
A
#
# COMPACT_ATOMS: atom_id res chain seq x y z
N MET A 1 8.60 9.17 -8.82
CA MET A 1 7.99 8.25 -7.85
C MET A 1 8.91 8.04 -6.65
N GLN A 2 8.36 7.62 -5.51
CA GLN A 2 9.08 7.40 -4.26
C GLN A 2 8.46 6.26 -3.45
N TRP A 3 9.26 5.60 -2.61
CA TRP A 3 8.76 4.63 -1.64
C TRP A 3 8.15 5.33 -0.44
N THR A 4 6.94 4.96 -0.07
CA THR A 4 6.18 5.59 1.03
C THR A 4 5.31 4.55 1.72
N ASN A 5 5.03 4.75 3.00
CA ASN A 5 4.10 3.90 3.73
C ASN A 5 2.67 4.39 3.47
N VAL A 6 1.77 3.46 3.18
CA VAL A 6 0.36 3.73 2.95
C VAL A 6 -0.50 2.75 3.73
N ALA A 7 -1.72 3.16 4.04
CA ALA A 7 -2.76 2.29 4.57
C ALA A 7 -4.09 2.66 3.91
N ILE A 8 -5.06 1.74 3.94
CA ILE A 8 -6.44 2.10 3.64
C ILE A 8 -6.88 3.12 4.69
N SER A 9 -7.56 4.19 4.30
CA SER A 9 -7.90 5.33 5.16
C SER A 9 -8.57 4.91 6.48
N ASP A 10 -9.42 3.88 6.46
CA ASP A 10 -10.11 3.39 7.66
C ASP A 10 -9.24 2.49 8.56
N LEU A 11 -8.04 2.12 8.10
CA LEU A 11 -7.12 1.17 8.74
C LEU A 11 -5.77 1.79 9.10
N GLU A 12 -5.57 3.10 8.92
CA GLU A 12 -4.30 3.78 9.18
C GLU A 12 -3.81 3.67 10.63
N SER A 13 -4.73 3.42 11.58
CA SER A 13 -4.39 3.19 12.99
C SER A 13 -3.89 1.77 13.30
N ARG A 14 -3.90 0.86 12.32
CA ARG A 14 -3.51 -0.55 12.48
C ARG A 14 -2.14 -0.77 11.83
N PRO A 15 -1.05 -0.90 12.61
CA PRO A 15 0.30 -1.05 12.06
C PRO A 15 0.47 -2.24 11.11
N GLU A 16 -0.30 -3.31 11.32
CA GLU A 16 -0.32 -4.49 10.45
C GLU A 16 -0.92 -4.22 9.05
N CYS A 17 -1.73 -3.18 8.92
CA CYS A 17 -2.34 -2.72 7.67
C CYS A 17 -1.52 -1.62 6.97
N VAL A 18 -0.33 -1.30 7.50
CA VAL A 18 0.60 -0.35 6.85
C VAL A 18 1.50 -1.11 5.88
N HIS A 19 1.47 -0.68 4.62
CA HIS A 19 2.18 -1.29 3.52
C HIS A 19 3.15 -0.33 2.88
N ARG A 20 4.27 -0.86 2.38
CA ARG A 20 5.25 -0.05 1.67
C ARG A 20 4.90 -0.07 0.18
N ALA A 21 4.61 1.11 -0.36
CA ALA A 21 4.22 1.30 -1.76
C ALA A 21 5.17 2.23 -2.50
N TYR A 22 5.29 2.03 -3.80
CA TYR A 22 5.86 2.99 -4.72
C TYR A 22 4.74 3.91 -5.20
N ILE A 23 4.90 5.22 -5.02
CA ILE A 23 3.88 6.21 -5.33
C ILE A 23 4.45 7.34 -6.20
N ASP A 24 3.65 7.89 -7.10
CA ASP A 24 3.87 9.24 -7.61
C ASP A 24 3.05 10.21 -6.75
N PRO A 25 3.68 11.13 -5.99
CA PRO A 25 2.93 12.06 -5.14
C PRO A 25 2.04 13.03 -5.92
N GLU A 26 2.29 13.21 -7.23
CA GLU A 26 1.46 14.03 -8.11
C GLU A 26 0.28 13.25 -8.73
N ASP A 27 0.31 11.91 -8.68
CA ASP A 27 -0.74 11.04 -9.21
C ASP A 27 -1.71 10.65 -8.10
N THR A 28 -2.90 11.24 -8.13
CA THR A 28 -3.95 10.99 -7.13
C THR A 28 -5.29 10.77 -7.81
N TRP A 29 -6.11 9.91 -7.20
CA TRP A 29 -7.48 9.68 -7.59
C TRP A 29 -8.41 10.26 -6.53
N ASN A 30 -9.16 11.31 -6.88
CA ASN A 30 -10.02 12.05 -5.94
C ASN A 30 -9.30 12.54 -4.66
N GLY A 31 -7.99 12.81 -4.74
CA GLY A 31 -7.16 13.22 -3.62
C GLY A 31 -6.56 12.07 -2.80
N TRP A 32 -6.84 10.82 -3.15
CA TRP A 32 -6.22 9.63 -2.55
C TRP A 32 -4.99 9.19 -3.33
N ALA A 33 -4.03 8.59 -2.63
CA ALA A 33 -2.82 8.08 -3.26
C ALA A 33 -3.13 6.92 -4.21
N CYS A 34 -2.33 6.81 -5.27
CA CYS A 34 -2.40 5.74 -6.26
C CYS A 34 -1.17 4.81 -6.13
N PRO A 35 -1.16 3.87 -5.16
CA PRO A 35 0.01 3.07 -4.86
C PRO A 35 0.25 1.90 -5.81
N TYR A 36 1.53 1.50 -5.88
CA TYR A 36 2.02 0.31 -6.55
C TYR A 36 2.84 -0.53 -5.56
N PHE A 37 2.58 -1.83 -5.50
CA PHE A 37 3.14 -2.72 -4.47
C PHE A 37 3.98 -3.83 -5.07
N GLU A 38 5.03 -4.26 -4.37
CA GLU A 38 5.74 -5.49 -4.72
C GLU A 38 4.86 -6.71 -4.40
N LYS A 39 5.04 -7.82 -5.13
CA LYS A 39 4.29 -9.07 -4.88
C LYS A 39 4.26 -9.49 -3.40
N PRO A 40 5.38 -9.49 -2.65
CA PRO A 40 5.37 -9.87 -1.24
C PRO A 40 4.52 -8.95 -0.37
N GLU A 41 4.42 -7.66 -0.71
CA GLU A 41 3.55 -6.72 0.00
C GLU A 41 2.08 -7.03 -0.22
N VAL A 42 1.70 -7.39 -1.46
CA VAL A 42 0.34 -7.81 -1.79
C VAL A 42 -0.03 -9.10 -1.06
N GLU A 43 0.90 -10.07 -1.00
CA GLU A 43 0.70 -11.31 -0.24
C GLU A 43 0.52 -11.05 1.27
N ARG A 44 1.25 -10.08 1.84
CA ARG A 44 1.03 -9.64 3.23
C ARG A 44 -0.37 -9.04 3.42
N MET A 45 -0.87 -8.30 2.44
CA MET A 45 -2.20 -7.70 2.45
C MET A 45 -3.30 -8.77 2.38
N ALA A 46 -3.13 -9.74 1.48
CA ALA A 46 -4.04 -10.88 1.34
C ALA A 46 -4.17 -11.70 2.63
N ALA A 47 -3.12 -11.74 3.46
CA ALA A 47 -3.12 -12.48 4.72
C ALA A 47 -4.10 -11.93 5.77
N TRP A 48 -4.53 -10.66 5.69
CA TRP A 48 -5.47 -10.06 6.64
C TRP A 48 -6.78 -9.56 6.02
N LEU A 49 -6.86 -9.41 4.68
CA LEU A 49 -8.08 -8.95 4.00
C LEU A 49 -9.33 -9.80 4.31
N HIS A 50 -9.15 -11.09 4.60
CA HIS A 50 -10.24 -11.99 4.98
C HIS A 50 -10.97 -11.58 6.26
N ASP A 51 -10.35 -10.78 7.13
CA ASP A 51 -11.01 -10.20 8.30
C ASP A 51 -12.10 -9.18 7.92
N PHE A 52 -12.15 -8.78 6.65
CA PHE A 52 -13.07 -7.79 6.07
C PHE A 52 -13.97 -8.40 4.98
N ASP A 53 -14.13 -9.73 4.96
CA ASP A 53 -14.90 -10.46 3.95
C ASP A 53 -14.38 -10.25 2.50
N ASP A 54 -13.09 -9.90 2.33
CA ASP A 54 -12.42 -9.79 1.03
C ASP A 54 -11.16 -10.68 0.97
N SER A 55 -10.62 -10.90 -0.22
CA SER A 55 -9.36 -11.62 -0.43
C SER A 55 -8.75 -11.20 -1.76
N LEU A 56 -7.42 -11.32 -1.87
CA LEU A 56 -6.71 -11.15 -3.13
C LEU A 56 -6.19 -12.51 -3.62
N VAL A 57 -6.64 -12.93 -4.79
CA VAL A 57 -6.22 -14.18 -5.43
C VAL A 57 -5.27 -13.87 -6.57
N PHE A 58 -4.08 -14.48 -6.56
CA PHE A 58 -3.10 -14.34 -7.62
C PHE A 58 -3.30 -15.39 -8.72
N ASP A 59 -3.35 -14.96 -9.98
CA ASP A 59 -3.27 -15.84 -11.15
C ASP A 59 -1.89 -15.69 -11.81
N GLU A 60 -1.07 -16.74 -11.73
CA GLU A 60 0.26 -16.78 -12.36
C GLU A 60 0.22 -16.71 -13.89
N THR A 61 -0.89 -17.13 -14.50
CA THR A 61 -1.03 -17.17 -15.97
C THR A 61 -1.17 -15.78 -16.55
N THR A 62 -1.89 -14.91 -15.84
CA THR A 62 -2.20 -13.55 -16.25
C THR A 62 -1.43 -12.50 -15.44
N ASP A 63 -0.62 -12.93 -14.47
CA ASP A 63 0.16 -12.07 -13.58
C ASP A 63 -0.69 -10.98 -12.94
N THR A 64 -1.82 -11.40 -12.36
CA THR A 64 -2.89 -10.50 -11.92
C THR A 64 -3.41 -10.91 -10.55
N PHE A 65 -3.60 -9.94 -9.66
CA PHE A 65 -4.35 -10.12 -8.42
C PHE A 65 -5.82 -9.74 -8.63
N THR A 66 -6.73 -10.52 -8.07
CA THR A 66 -8.17 -10.28 -8.20
C THR A 66 -8.87 -10.29 -6.84
N THR A 67 -9.75 -9.32 -6.58
CA THR A 67 -10.56 -9.26 -5.35
C THR A 67 -11.69 -10.29 -5.36
N THR A 68 -12.21 -10.64 -4.18
CA THR A 68 -13.31 -11.59 -4.06
C THR A 68 -14.55 -11.03 -3.36
N TYR A 69 -14.48 -9.80 -2.86
CA TYR A 69 -15.59 -9.12 -2.17
C TYR A 69 -16.90 -9.12 -2.99
N ASP A 70 -16.82 -8.74 -4.27
CA ASP A 70 -17.93 -8.82 -5.22
C ASP A 70 -17.62 -9.86 -6.30
N PRO A 71 -18.18 -11.09 -6.22
CA PRO A 71 -17.91 -12.13 -7.21
C PRO A 71 -18.53 -11.84 -8.59
N ASP A 72 -19.51 -10.93 -8.68
CA ASP A 72 -20.14 -10.55 -9.95
C ASP A 72 -19.36 -9.41 -10.64
N ALA A 73 -18.54 -8.67 -9.90
CA ALA A 73 -17.70 -7.58 -10.41
C ALA A 73 -16.34 -7.53 -9.70
N PRO A 74 -15.51 -8.58 -9.83
CA PRO A 74 -14.20 -8.60 -9.19
C PRO A 74 -13.28 -7.54 -9.79
N GLU A 75 -12.48 -6.90 -8.95
CA GLU A 75 -11.45 -5.97 -9.38
C GLU A 75 -10.18 -6.73 -9.71
N SER A 76 -9.57 -6.44 -10.87
CA SER A 76 -8.33 -7.08 -11.32
C SER A 76 -7.19 -6.08 -11.40
N PHE A 77 -6.05 -6.43 -10.82
CA PHE A 77 -4.84 -5.63 -10.73
C PHE A 77 -3.69 -6.38 -11.40
N ALA A 78 -3.50 -6.13 -12.70
CA ALA A 78 -2.41 -6.72 -13.47
C ALA A 78 -1.06 -6.11 -13.08
N GLY A 79 -0.03 -6.95 -13.06
CA GLY A 79 1.35 -6.53 -12.85
C GLY A 79 1.82 -5.53 -13.92
N ILE A 80 2.58 -4.53 -13.50
CA ILE A 80 3.13 -3.48 -14.35
C ILE A 80 4.60 -3.21 -14.01
N ASP A 81 5.40 -3.00 -15.05
CA ASP A 81 6.81 -2.62 -14.90
C ASP A 81 6.96 -1.10 -14.82
N ILE A 82 7.47 -0.60 -13.70
CA ILE A 82 7.72 0.82 -13.43
C ILE A 82 9.15 0.96 -12.92
N ASP A 83 9.94 1.82 -13.56
CA ASP A 83 11.35 2.06 -13.20
C ASP A 83 12.20 0.77 -13.07
N GLY A 84 11.86 -0.27 -13.84
CA GLY A 84 12.53 -1.58 -13.82
C GLY A 84 12.10 -2.50 -12.67
N MET A 85 11.06 -2.13 -11.92
CA MET A 85 10.45 -2.93 -10.85
C MET A 85 9.09 -3.44 -11.32
N HIS A 86 8.77 -4.70 -11.00
CA HIS A 86 7.48 -5.29 -11.29
C HIS A 86 6.54 -5.12 -10.09
N LEU A 87 5.47 -4.34 -10.27
CA LEU A 87 4.59 -3.85 -9.20
C LEU A 87 3.12 -4.07 -9.54
N TYR A 88 2.26 -4.06 -8.53
CA TYR A 88 0.82 -4.27 -8.67
C TYR A 88 0.03 -3.06 -8.14
N PRO A 89 -0.91 -2.50 -8.93
CA PRO A 89 -1.66 -1.31 -8.59
C PRO A 89 -2.91 -1.63 -7.72
N ILE A 90 -2.71 -2.29 -6.58
CA ILE A 90 -3.80 -2.79 -5.74
C ILE A 90 -4.70 -1.65 -5.26
N GLY A 91 -5.98 -1.68 -5.66
CA GLY A 91 -6.96 -0.65 -5.31
C GLY A 91 -6.68 0.73 -5.92
N ASN A 92 -5.74 0.85 -6.86
CA ASN A 92 -5.43 2.11 -7.51
C ASN A 92 -6.65 2.60 -8.31
N GLY A 93 -7.19 3.77 -7.96
CA GLY A 93 -8.40 4.31 -8.57
C GLY A 93 -9.72 3.70 -8.06
N SER A 94 -9.69 2.89 -7.00
CA SER A 94 -10.87 2.26 -6.40
C SER A 94 -10.90 2.38 -4.87
N TRP A 95 -9.77 2.13 -4.22
CA TRP A 95 -9.64 2.17 -2.76
C TRP A 95 -9.07 3.52 -2.30
N THR A 96 -9.40 3.91 -1.08
CA THR A 96 -8.94 5.18 -0.48
C THR A 96 -7.65 4.95 0.30
N TRP A 97 -6.49 5.13 -0.36
CA TRP A 97 -5.17 5.00 0.24
C TRP A 97 -4.68 6.33 0.82
N THR A 98 -4.29 6.33 2.10
CA THR A 98 -3.62 7.46 2.78
C THR A 98 -2.13 7.21 2.91
N ILE A 99 -1.34 8.28 2.78
CA ILE A 99 0.08 8.26 3.14
C ILE A 99 0.19 8.30 4.66
N VAL A 100 0.87 7.31 5.23
CA VAL A 100 1.13 7.23 6.67
C VAL A 100 2.57 7.62 6.91
N GLU A 101 2.80 8.63 7.75
CA GLU A 101 4.15 8.88 8.23
C GLU A 101 4.56 7.70 9.13
N GLY A 102 5.57 6.93 8.69
CA GLY A 102 6.24 6.00 9.60
C GLY A 102 6.73 6.76 10.84
N PRO A 103 6.93 6.10 11.99
CA PRO A 103 7.40 6.78 13.19
C PRO A 103 8.60 7.62 12.80
N THR A 104 8.42 8.94 12.78
CA THR A 104 9.48 9.90 12.54
C THR A 104 10.54 9.55 13.56
N GLY A 105 11.64 8.96 13.10
CA GLY A 105 12.89 9.00 13.83
C GLY A 105 13.23 10.46 13.96
N SER A 106 12.69 11.12 14.99
CA SER A 106 13.00 12.47 15.36
C SER A 106 14.51 12.48 15.56
N LEU A 107 15.17 13.09 14.59
CA LEU A 107 16.59 13.39 14.61
C LEU A 107 16.93 13.97 15.98
N THR A 108 17.93 13.36 16.58
CA THR A 108 18.68 13.85 17.73
C THR A 108 18.99 15.34 17.55
N SER A 109 18.43 16.19 18.41
CA SER A 109 19.08 17.45 18.78
C SER A 109 19.60 17.29 20.19
N ASN A 110 20.89 16.95 20.29
CA ASN A 110 21.67 16.99 21.51
C ASN A 110 21.42 18.31 22.25
N HIS A 111 20.85 18.25 23.44
CA HIS A 111 21.05 19.30 24.44
C HIS A 111 22.45 19.03 25.04
N PRO A 112 23.42 19.96 24.97
CA PRO A 112 24.61 19.80 25.77
C PRO A 112 24.20 19.96 27.23
N SER A 113 24.32 18.89 28.01
CA SER A 113 24.32 18.96 29.46
C SER A 113 25.43 19.90 29.89
N ASN A 114 25.08 21.09 30.35
CA ASN A 114 26.03 21.95 31.05
C ASN A 114 25.96 21.51 32.52
N ASP A 115 26.96 20.73 32.93
CA ASP A 115 27.28 20.48 34.33
C ASP A 115 27.43 21.82 35.06
N SER A 116 26.93 21.90 36.29
CA SER A 116 27.19 22.98 37.24
C SER A 116 27.31 22.40 38.64
#